data_AF-A0A496V6W0-F1
#
_entry.id   AF-A0A496V6W0-F1
#
_cell.length_a   1.000
_cell.length_b   1.000
_cell.length_c   1.000
_cell.angle_alpha   90.00
_cell.angle_beta   90.00
_cell.angle_gamma   90.00
#
_symmetry.space_group_name_H-M   'P 1'
#
loop_
_entity.id
_entity.type
_entity.pdbx_description
1 polymer ?
#
loop_
_entity_poly.entity_id
_entity_poly.type
_entity_poly.pdbx_seq_one_letter_code
_entity_poly.pdbx_strand_id
1 'polypeptide(L)'
;MSNKDDQDWIDLLAGQSVANADPKTVRDAQICRGALLAHANKLKNDAEIPYPHILENVLSRLETPKPEPTVRENWFQKLRSMFTKRISNGNFINSGWSWHVGWAFAAVLVLAVSLTFVFMQPPAPESPLDKSYQAFYAQKTGEMENKWRDFQFRWEGEADNVFAFGPTAQPSPAAKAFGAGLLIGREALLGKSEIALPTLLLPPAAEESWLKTEWKPYFELGRWTVLLWTASQFRRNLPLTFWDEQREIFSQLKAAFVARSETDNDAKKVLSQLENKIEPHLAKLPTDGKRALRINLKKMMFFLAPRSPNLEYKL
;
A
#
# COMPACT_ATOMS: atom_id res chain seq x y z
N MET A 1 23.39 26.47 -27.32
CA MET A 1 22.49 27.28 -26.49
C MET A 1 21.25 26.43 -26.26
N SER A 2 21.07 25.90 -25.05
CA SER A 2 19.80 25.26 -24.67
C SER A 2 18.74 26.36 -24.56
N ASN A 3 17.57 26.13 -25.17
CA ASN A 3 16.47 27.08 -25.07
C ASN A 3 16.03 27.12 -23.61
N LYS A 4 15.93 28.33 -23.02
CA LYS A 4 15.60 28.51 -21.61
C LYS A 4 14.31 27.77 -21.23
N ASP A 5 13.34 27.76 -22.15
CA ASP A 5 12.07 27.05 -21.97
C ASP A 5 12.28 25.54 -21.77
N ASP A 6 13.24 24.91 -22.45
CA ASP A 6 13.48 23.47 -22.33
C ASP A 6 14.06 23.11 -20.96
N GLN A 7 14.96 23.96 -20.44
CA GLN A 7 15.54 23.77 -19.11
C GLN A 7 14.50 23.99 -18.01
N ASP A 8 13.68 25.04 -18.15
CA ASP A 8 12.59 25.33 -17.23
C ASP A 8 11.61 24.13 -17.15
N TRP A 9 11.29 23.50 -18.29
CA TRP A 9 10.44 22.30 -18.34
C TRP A 9 11.06 21.09 -17.60
N ILE A 10 12.36 20.84 -17.79
CA ILE A 10 13.06 19.72 -17.12
C ILE A 10 13.08 19.93 -15.60
N ASP A 11 13.42 21.14 -15.17
CA ASP A 11 13.50 21.49 -13.74
C ASP A 11 12.11 21.38 -13.08
N LEU A 12 11.05 21.83 -13.77
CA LEU A 12 9.67 21.70 -13.31
C LEU A 12 9.20 20.23 -13.23
N LEU A 13 9.55 19.38 -14.20
CA LEU A 13 9.24 17.94 -14.17
C LEU A 13 10.00 17.21 -13.05
N ALA A 14 11.21 17.67 -12.72
CA ALA A 14 11.96 17.20 -11.55
C ALA A 14 11.35 17.65 -10.20
N GLY A 15 10.34 18.53 -10.24
CA GLY A 15 9.68 19.09 -9.06
C GLY A 15 10.40 20.29 -8.45
N GLN A 16 11.33 20.90 -9.19
CA GLN A 16 12.00 22.13 -8.78
C GLN A 16 11.13 23.35 -9.14
N SER A 17 11.26 24.43 -8.37
CA SER A 17 10.62 25.70 -8.69
C SER A 17 11.54 26.53 -9.59
N VAL A 18 11.01 27.05 -10.68
CA VAL A 18 11.76 27.87 -11.63
C VAL A 18 11.26 29.31 -11.59
N ALA A 19 12.15 30.23 -11.22
CA ALA A 19 11.81 31.65 -11.11
C ALA A 19 11.59 32.26 -12.50
N ASN A 20 10.45 32.93 -12.68
CA ASN A 20 9.99 33.54 -13.94
C ASN A 20 9.58 32.55 -15.05
N ALA A 21 9.34 31.29 -14.72
CA ALA A 21 8.68 30.37 -15.65
C ALA A 21 7.26 30.87 -15.95
N ASP A 22 6.85 30.75 -17.21
CA ASP A 22 5.49 31.08 -17.63
C ASP A 22 4.46 30.25 -16.81
N PRO A 23 3.42 30.87 -16.21
CA PRO A 23 2.47 30.17 -15.35
C PRO A 23 1.76 28.99 -16.03
N LYS A 24 1.52 29.07 -17.35
CA LYS A 24 0.92 27.96 -18.11
C LYS A 24 1.91 26.80 -18.21
N THR A 25 3.18 27.07 -18.47
CA THR A 25 4.26 26.07 -18.46
C THR A 25 4.40 25.36 -17.10
N VAL A 26 4.34 26.10 -15.99
CA VAL A 26 4.35 25.53 -14.63
C VAL A 26 3.17 24.58 -14.42
N ARG A 27 1.96 25.01 -14.83
CA ARG A 27 0.74 24.21 -14.70
C ARG A 27 0.83 22.92 -15.53
N ASP A 28 1.26 23.02 -16.78
CA ASP A 28 1.34 21.87 -17.69
C ASP A 28 2.40 20.85 -17.23
N ALA A 29 3.55 21.32 -16.75
CA ALA A 29 4.60 20.46 -16.20
C ALA A 29 4.15 19.72 -14.92
N GLN A 30 3.40 20.40 -14.04
CA GLN A 30 2.84 19.76 -12.83
C GLN A 30 1.80 18.68 -13.18
N ILE A 31 0.93 18.94 -14.16
CA ILE A 31 -0.04 17.95 -14.66
C ILE A 31 0.70 16.75 -15.26
N CYS A 32 1.72 17.00 -16.09
CA CYS A 32 2.53 15.94 -16.70
C CYS A 32 3.26 15.10 -15.65
N ARG A 33 3.89 15.72 -14.66
CA ARG A 33 4.53 15.03 -13.54
C ARG A 33 3.54 14.20 -12.74
N GLY A 34 2.34 14.73 -12.48
CA GLY A 34 1.26 13.99 -11.82
C GLY A 34 0.83 12.76 -12.61
N ALA A 35 0.71 12.89 -13.94
CA ALA A 35 0.39 11.77 -14.83
C ALA A 35 1.52 10.73 -14.88
N LEU A 36 2.78 11.16 -14.96
CA LEU A 36 3.95 10.27 -14.94
C LEU A 36 4.08 9.50 -13.62
N LEU A 37 3.87 10.16 -12.47
CA LEU A 37 3.88 9.50 -11.16
C LEU A 37 2.71 8.52 -11.01
N ALA A 38 1.51 8.92 -11.46
CA ALA A 38 0.35 8.02 -11.50
C ALA A 38 0.58 6.82 -12.43
N HIS A 39 1.33 7.00 -13.52
CA HIS A 39 1.64 5.95 -14.48
C HIS A 39 2.78 5.03 -14.02
N ALA A 40 3.84 5.58 -13.41
CA ALA A 40 4.91 4.80 -12.79
C ALA A 40 4.37 3.84 -11.72
N ASN A 41 3.34 4.28 -10.99
CA ASN A 41 2.62 3.45 -10.03
C ASN A 41 1.65 2.44 -10.67
N LYS A 42 1.38 2.54 -11.98
CA LYS A 42 0.42 1.71 -12.75
C LYS A 42 1.07 0.72 -13.72
N LEU A 43 2.41 0.65 -13.80
CA LEU A 43 3.17 -0.21 -14.74
C LEU A 43 3.10 -1.72 -14.45
N LYS A 44 1.88 -2.27 -14.35
CA LYS A 44 1.59 -3.69 -14.55
C LYS A 44 0.61 -3.97 -15.70
N ASN A 45 -0.04 -2.96 -16.31
CA ASN A 45 -0.88 -3.17 -17.51
C ASN A 45 -0.99 -1.89 -18.36
N ASP A 46 -0.59 -1.98 -19.63
CA ASP A 46 -0.40 -0.87 -20.59
C ASP A 46 -1.68 -0.35 -21.28
N ALA A 47 -2.88 -0.79 -20.87
CA ALA A 47 -4.06 -0.66 -21.73
C ALA A 47 -4.87 0.64 -21.64
N GLU A 48 -4.60 1.57 -20.71
CA GLU A 48 -5.40 2.80 -20.58
C GLU A 48 -4.54 3.99 -20.09
N ILE A 49 -4.01 4.77 -21.03
CA ILE A 49 -3.40 6.06 -20.75
C ILE A 49 -4.52 7.12 -20.71
N PRO A 50 -4.81 7.74 -19.55
CA PRO A 50 -5.70 8.89 -19.51
C PRO A 50 -4.95 10.08 -20.14
N TYR A 51 -5.59 10.74 -21.12
CA TYR A 51 -5.09 11.93 -21.83
C TYR A 51 -3.95 11.68 -22.85
N PRO A 52 -4.19 10.83 -23.89
CA PRO A 52 -3.20 10.54 -24.92
C PRO A 52 -2.70 11.79 -25.66
N HIS A 53 -3.57 12.79 -25.87
CA HIS A 53 -3.23 14.04 -26.57
C HIS A 53 -2.22 14.93 -25.83
N ILE A 54 -2.15 14.84 -24.49
CA ILE A 54 -1.15 15.61 -23.71
C ILE A 54 0.22 14.94 -23.85
N LEU A 55 0.26 13.61 -23.78
CA LEU A 55 1.48 12.85 -24.01
C LEU A 55 1.99 13.05 -25.44
N GLU A 56 1.09 13.03 -26.44
CA GLU A 56 1.42 13.25 -27.84
C GLU A 56 1.96 14.67 -28.10
N ASN A 57 1.42 15.70 -27.44
CA ASN A 57 1.95 17.07 -27.50
C ASN A 57 3.34 17.22 -26.84
N VAL A 58 3.62 16.43 -25.81
CA VAL A 58 4.95 16.44 -25.15
C VAL A 58 5.96 15.63 -25.97
N LEU A 59 5.56 14.46 -26.46
CA LEU A 59 6.40 13.61 -27.31
C LEU A 59 6.74 14.30 -28.63
N SER A 60 5.78 14.94 -29.30
CA SER A 60 6.04 15.71 -30.54
C SER A 60 6.98 16.90 -30.34
N ARG A 61 7.04 17.48 -29.13
CA ARG A 61 8.04 18.50 -28.78
C ARG A 61 9.43 17.90 -28.55
N LEU A 62 9.50 16.73 -27.91
CA LEU A 62 10.73 15.99 -27.64
C LEU A 62 11.29 15.28 -28.89
N GLU A 63 10.45 14.97 -29.87
CA GLU A 63 10.79 14.29 -31.14
C GLU A 63 11.32 15.24 -32.22
N THR A 64 11.55 16.53 -31.93
CA THR A 64 12.30 17.39 -32.87
C THR A 64 13.76 16.90 -32.94
N PRO A 65 14.17 16.17 -33.99
CA PRO A 65 15.38 15.35 -33.92
C PRO A 65 16.59 16.16 -34.38
N LYS A 66 17.65 16.13 -33.58
CA LYS A 66 19.03 16.24 -34.07
C LYS A 66 19.54 14.81 -34.31
N PRO A 67 20.04 14.46 -35.50
CA PRO A 67 20.26 13.05 -35.84
C PRO A 67 21.56 12.49 -35.27
N GLU A 68 21.56 11.15 -35.15
CA GLU A 68 22.68 10.19 -35.02
C GLU A 68 23.04 9.64 -33.61
N PRO A 69 23.61 8.41 -33.52
CA PRO A 69 22.92 7.17 -33.84
C PRO A 69 22.99 6.15 -32.68
N THR A 70 22.13 5.15 -32.78
CA THR A 70 22.01 3.94 -31.97
C THR A 70 23.29 3.09 -31.96
N VAL A 71 23.70 2.56 -30.78
CA VAL A 71 24.06 1.15 -30.52
C VAL A 71 24.12 0.95 -29.00
N ARG A 72 23.14 0.22 -28.44
CA ARG A 72 23.12 -0.21 -27.03
C ARG A 72 23.96 -1.49 -26.89
N GLU A 73 25.26 -1.38 -27.05
CA GLU A 73 26.20 -2.47 -26.79
C GLU A 73 26.37 -2.67 -25.28
N ASN A 74 26.39 -3.94 -24.89
CA ASN A 74 26.29 -4.44 -23.52
C ASN A 74 27.48 -3.96 -22.67
N TRP A 75 27.30 -2.82 -22.00
CA TRP A 75 28.30 -2.15 -21.15
C TRP A 75 29.03 -3.12 -20.19
N PHE A 76 28.34 -4.15 -19.69
CA PHE A 76 28.92 -5.19 -18.84
C PHE A 76 30.02 -6.03 -19.53
N GLN A 77 29.90 -6.30 -20.83
CA GLN A 77 30.95 -7.03 -21.57
C GLN A 77 32.19 -6.15 -21.81
N LYS A 78 31.99 -4.85 -22.02
CA LYS A 78 33.08 -3.88 -22.16
C LYS A 78 33.82 -3.69 -20.83
N LEU A 79 33.10 -3.67 -19.71
CA LEU A 79 33.70 -3.63 -18.38
C LEU A 79 34.49 -4.91 -18.08
N ARG A 80 33.89 -6.10 -18.33
CA ARG A 80 34.53 -7.40 -18.08
C ARG A 80 35.83 -7.57 -18.86
N SER A 81 35.86 -7.17 -20.14
CA SER A 81 37.06 -7.26 -20.98
C SER A 81 38.16 -6.28 -20.58
N MET A 82 37.82 -5.09 -20.05
CA MET A 82 38.81 -4.17 -19.49
C MET A 82 39.47 -4.72 -18.22
N PHE A 83 38.71 -5.37 -17.34
CA PHE A 83 39.24 -5.93 -16.10
C PHE A 83 40.15 -7.14 -16.33
N THR A 84 39.79 -8.07 -17.24
CA THR A 84 40.60 -9.26 -17.49
C THR A 84 41.92 -8.94 -18.18
N LYS A 85 41.95 -7.96 -19.11
CA LYS A 85 43.19 -7.53 -19.78
C LYS A 85 44.19 -6.86 -18.84
N ARG A 86 43.74 -6.24 -17.74
CA ARG A 86 44.61 -5.50 -16.81
C ARG A 86 45.23 -6.39 -15.74
N ILE A 87 44.60 -7.53 -15.43
CA ILE A 87 45.09 -8.49 -14.42
C ILE A 87 46.14 -9.45 -15.01
N SER A 88 46.08 -9.78 -16.30
CA SER A 88 46.96 -10.81 -16.88
C SER A 88 48.37 -10.34 -17.26
N ASN A 89 48.69 -9.04 -17.16
CA ASN A 89 49.87 -8.47 -17.82
C ASN A 89 50.85 -7.68 -16.92
N GLY A 90 50.88 -7.90 -15.60
CA GLY A 90 51.77 -7.12 -14.72
C GLY A 90 52.45 -7.92 -13.60
N ASN A 91 53.78 -7.97 -13.65
CA ASN A 91 54.68 -8.23 -12.52
C ASN A 91 54.46 -7.18 -11.40
N PHE A 92 53.42 -7.35 -10.60
CA PHE A 92 52.99 -6.41 -9.54
C PHE A 92 53.68 -6.70 -8.20
N ILE A 93 55.00 -6.86 -8.22
CA ILE A 93 55.81 -7.09 -7.01
C ILE A 93 56.78 -5.91 -6.88
N ASN A 94 56.70 -5.18 -5.76
CA ASN A 94 57.57 -4.08 -5.30
C ASN A 94 57.21 -2.61 -5.60
N SER A 95 56.02 -2.14 -5.19
CA SER A 95 55.92 -0.75 -4.72
C SER A 95 54.84 -0.60 -3.65
N GLY A 96 55.08 0.23 -2.62
CA GLY A 96 54.16 0.49 -1.49
C GLY A 96 52.78 1.04 -1.89
N TRP A 97 52.53 1.27 -3.18
CA TRP A 97 51.23 1.59 -3.75
C TRP A 97 50.26 0.40 -3.81
N SER A 98 50.74 -0.84 -3.69
CA SER A 98 49.89 -2.04 -3.74
C SER A 98 48.89 -2.12 -2.58
N TRP A 99 49.25 -1.56 -1.41
CA TRP A 99 48.41 -1.61 -0.22
C TRP A 99 47.15 -0.74 -0.36
N HIS A 100 47.27 0.48 -0.88
CA HIS A 100 46.12 1.39 -1.05
C HIS A 100 45.11 0.85 -2.09
N VAL A 101 45.60 0.20 -3.15
CA VAL A 101 44.73 -0.44 -4.15
C VAL A 101 43.96 -1.61 -3.51
N GLY A 102 44.62 -2.42 -2.68
CA GLY A 102 43.97 -3.51 -1.94
C GLY A 102 42.82 -3.03 -1.06
N TRP A 103 43.03 -1.95 -0.29
CA TRP A 103 41.99 -1.36 0.57
C TRP A 103 40.80 -0.80 -0.22
N ALA A 104 41.06 -0.14 -1.36
CA ALA A 104 39.99 0.37 -2.22
C ALA A 104 39.11 -0.76 -2.78
N PHE A 105 39.73 -1.86 -3.23
CA PHE A 105 38.97 -3.04 -3.71
C PHE A 105 38.18 -3.71 -2.59
N ALA A 106 38.75 -3.84 -1.39
CA ALA A 106 38.03 -4.38 -0.24
C ALA A 106 36.81 -3.52 0.13
N ALA A 107 36.97 -2.19 0.15
CA ALA A 107 35.87 -1.27 0.44
C ALA A 107 34.74 -1.35 -0.61
N VAL A 108 35.09 -1.41 -1.90
CA VAL A 108 34.11 -1.56 -2.99
C VAL A 108 33.41 -2.92 -2.92
N LEU A 109 34.14 -4.00 -2.59
CA LEU A 109 33.55 -5.32 -2.45
C LEU A 109 32.59 -5.38 -1.26
N VAL A 110 32.98 -4.83 -0.10
CA VAL A 110 32.11 -4.75 1.08
C VAL A 110 30.87 -3.92 0.77
N LEU A 111 31.02 -2.75 0.12
CA LEU A 111 29.88 -1.92 -0.28
C LEU A 111 28.95 -2.67 -1.25
N ALA A 112 29.51 -3.36 -2.25
CA ALA A 112 28.72 -4.14 -3.21
C ALA A 112 27.96 -5.29 -2.52
N VAL A 113 28.63 -6.02 -1.61
CA VAL A 113 28.01 -7.11 -0.83
C VAL A 113 26.93 -6.56 0.10
N SER A 114 27.20 -5.47 0.81
CA SER A 114 26.22 -4.80 1.68
C SER A 114 25.01 -4.30 0.90
N LEU A 115 25.21 -3.69 -0.27
CA LEU A 115 24.12 -3.27 -1.14
C LEU A 115 23.33 -4.48 -1.64
N THR A 116 23.99 -5.56 -2.09
CA THR A 116 23.25 -6.79 -2.44
C THR A 116 22.50 -7.38 -1.26
N PHE A 117 23.02 -7.29 -0.04
CA PHE A 117 22.31 -7.80 1.14
C PHE A 117 21.07 -6.95 1.46
N VAL A 118 21.17 -5.62 1.31
CA VAL A 118 20.03 -4.70 1.49
C VAL A 118 18.98 -4.87 0.37
N PHE A 119 19.42 -5.05 -0.88
CA PHE A 119 18.51 -5.19 -2.03
C PHE A 119 18.01 -6.62 -2.29
N MET A 120 18.70 -7.66 -1.77
CA MET A 120 18.27 -9.07 -1.85
C MET A 120 17.58 -9.56 -0.59
N GLN A 121 17.37 -8.71 0.44
CA GLN A 121 16.42 -9.07 1.48
C GLN A 121 15.08 -9.35 0.80
N PRO A 122 14.54 -10.59 0.89
CA PRO A 122 13.25 -10.88 0.32
C PRO A 122 12.27 -9.85 0.90
N PRO A 123 11.40 -9.25 0.07
CA PRO A 123 10.38 -8.36 0.61
C PRO A 123 9.72 -9.07 1.77
N ALA A 124 9.56 -8.36 2.89
CA ALA A 124 8.95 -8.92 4.10
C ALA A 124 7.72 -9.73 3.67
N PRO A 125 7.54 -10.97 4.16
CA PRO A 125 6.49 -11.85 3.68
C PRO A 125 5.17 -11.09 3.72
N GLU A 126 4.56 -10.90 2.55
CA GLU A 126 3.31 -10.16 2.43
C GLU A 126 2.30 -10.78 3.39
N SER A 127 1.58 -9.94 4.14
CA SER A 127 0.58 -10.49 5.06
C SER A 127 -0.46 -11.27 4.24
N PRO A 128 -0.97 -12.42 4.72
CA PRO A 128 -2.02 -13.16 4.02
C PRO A 128 -3.24 -12.29 3.68
N LEU A 129 -3.48 -11.27 4.51
CA LEU A 129 -4.52 -10.29 4.31
C LEU A 129 -4.21 -9.33 3.14
N ASP A 130 -2.97 -8.83 3.02
CA ASP A 130 -2.56 -8.00 1.87
C ASP A 130 -2.74 -8.76 0.55
N LYS A 131 -2.33 -10.03 0.53
CA LYS A 131 -2.55 -10.92 -0.62
C LYS A 131 -4.04 -11.06 -0.94
N SER A 132 -4.89 -11.21 0.08
CA SER A 132 -6.35 -11.29 -0.09
C SER A 132 -6.94 -9.98 -0.66
N TYR A 133 -6.43 -8.83 -0.22
CA TYR A 133 -6.80 -7.53 -0.79
C TYR A 133 -6.39 -7.40 -2.25
N GLN A 134 -5.16 -7.78 -2.60
CA GLN A 134 -4.68 -7.76 -3.98
C GLN A 134 -5.50 -8.70 -4.87
N ALA A 135 -5.78 -9.93 -4.40
CA ALA A 135 -6.60 -10.90 -5.12
C ALA A 135 -8.03 -10.38 -5.35
N PHE A 136 -8.61 -9.74 -4.34
CA PHE A 136 -9.94 -9.13 -4.45
C PHE A 136 -9.94 -7.91 -5.40
N TYR A 137 -8.90 -7.07 -5.31
CA TYR A 137 -8.74 -5.90 -6.18
C TYR A 137 -8.51 -6.29 -7.64
N ALA A 138 -7.77 -7.36 -7.92
CA ALA A 138 -7.54 -7.87 -9.27
C ALA A 138 -8.85 -8.27 -9.99
N GLN A 139 -9.93 -8.50 -9.24
CA GLN A 139 -11.27 -8.82 -9.76
C GLN A 139 -12.25 -7.65 -9.73
N LYS A 140 -11.76 -6.45 -9.36
CA LYS A 140 -12.54 -5.21 -9.29
C LYS A 140 -13.03 -4.82 -10.68
N THR A 141 -14.31 -4.48 -10.78
CA THR A 141 -14.89 -3.85 -11.98
C THR A 141 -15.31 -2.42 -11.69
N GLY A 142 -15.43 -1.59 -12.73
CA GLY A 142 -15.83 -0.18 -12.58
C GLY A 142 -17.14 0.00 -11.80
N GLU A 143 -18.12 -0.90 -11.96
CA GLU A 143 -19.36 -0.88 -11.16
C GLU A 143 -19.10 -1.07 -9.66
N MET A 144 -18.18 -1.96 -9.29
CA MET A 144 -17.80 -2.18 -7.89
C MET A 144 -17.12 -0.94 -7.34
N GLU A 145 -16.25 -0.34 -8.15
CA GLU A 145 -15.54 0.86 -7.77
C GLU A 145 -16.50 2.02 -7.48
N ASN A 146 -17.47 2.27 -8.37
CA ASN A 146 -18.48 3.31 -8.16
C ASN A 146 -19.31 3.02 -6.92
N LYS A 147 -19.82 1.78 -6.78
CA LYS A 147 -20.54 1.36 -5.56
C LYS A 147 -19.70 1.51 -4.30
N TRP A 148 -18.39 1.26 -4.38
CA TRP A 148 -17.50 1.46 -3.25
C TRP A 148 -17.32 2.93 -2.96
N ARG A 149 -17.10 3.80 -3.93
CA ARG A 149 -16.99 5.24 -3.68
C ARG A 149 -18.26 5.81 -3.04
N ASP A 150 -19.43 5.38 -3.53
CA ASP A 150 -20.73 5.85 -3.03
C ASP A 150 -21.08 5.27 -1.66
N PHE A 151 -20.51 4.14 -1.29
CA PHE A 151 -20.79 3.51 -0.01
C PHE A 151 -20.06 4.23 1.12
N GLN A 152 -20.77 5.07 1.87
CA GLN A 152 -20.27 5.64 3.11
C GLN A 152 -20.60 4.70 4.27
N PHE A 153 -19.59 4.24 4.99
CA PHE A 153 -19.84 3.56 6.26
C PHE A 153 -20.33 4.59 7.27
N ARG A 154 -21.28 4.22 8.14
CA ARG A 154 -21.77 5.16 9.18
C ARG A 154 -20.65 5.66 10.11
N TRP A 155 -19.57 4.90 10.27
CA TRP A 155 -18.40 5.31 11.04
C TRP A 155 -17.51 6.34 10.31
N GLU A 156 -17.77 6.66 9.04
CA GLU A 156 -17.04 7.66 8.23
C GLU A 156 -17.72 9.04 8.21
N GLY A 157 -19.00 9.17 8.60
CA GLY A 157 -19.87 10.24 8.07
C GLY A 157 -20.36 11.33 9.02
N GLU A 158 -20.09 11.26 10.32
CA GLU A 158 -20.57 12.30 11.26
C GLU A 158 -19.37 13.09 11.80
N ALA A 159 -19.39 14.42 11.60
CA ALA A 159 -18.33 15.34 12.04
C ALA A 159 -18.09 15.29 13.56
N ASP A 160 -19.08 14.82 14.33
CA ASP A 160 -19.00 14.60 15.78
C ASP A 160 -18.64 13.15 16.17
N ASN A 161 -18.51 12.25 15.19
CA ASN A 161 -18.23 10.81 15.35
C ASN A 161 -17.07 10.39 14.46
N VAL A 162 -15.93 11.08 14.55
CA VAL A 162 -14.87 10.97 13.54
C VAL A 162 -14.43 9.51 13.30
N PHE A 163 -14.60 8.58 14.25
CA PHE A 163 -14.60 7.11 13.99
C PHE A 163 -15.50 6.31 14.95
N ALA A 164 -16.74 6.78 15.18
CA ALA A 164 -17.66 6.30 16.22
C ALA A 164 -17.20 6.54 17.68
N PHE A 165 -16.13 7.31 17.86
CA PHE A 165 -15.73 7.83 19.15
C PHE A 165 -16.59 9.05 19.47
N GLY A 166 -17.47 8.93 20.46
CA GLY A 166 -18.16 10.09 20.99
C GLY A 166 -17.13 11.15 21.45
N PRO A 167 -17.43 12.44 21.33
CA PRO A 167 -16.46 13.52 21.52
C PRO A 167 -15.86 13.56 22.94
N THR A 168 -16.51 12.92 23.90
CA THR A 168 -16.12 12.89 25.32
C THR A 168 -15.39 11.61 25.75
N ALA A 169 -15.43 10.54 24.95
CA ALA A 169 -14.84 9.26 25.33
C ALA A 169 -13.48 9.07 24.64
N GLN A 170 -12.40 9.04 25.42
CA GLN A 170 -11.08 8.62 24.91
C GLN A 170 -11.12 7.14 24.55
N PRO A 171 -10.88 6.78 23.28
CA PRO A 171 -10.95 5.39 22.92
C PRO A 171 -9.82 4.55 23.47
N SER A 172 -10.14 3.29 23.79
CA SER A 172 -9.12 2.30 24.09
C SER A 172 -8.17 2.14 22.88
N PRO A 173 -6.89 1.84 23.10
CA PRO A 173 -5.96 1.58 22.01
C PRO A 173 -6.42 0.45 21.07
N ALA A 174 -7.08 -0.59 21.60
CA ALA A 174 -7.74 -1.64 20.82
C ALA A 174 -8.76 -1.08 19.82
N ALA A 175 -9.63 -0.17 20.28
CA ALA A 175 -10.64 0.44 19.43
C ALA A 175 -10.01 1.37 18.38
N LYS A 176 -8.96 2.12 18.75
CA LYS A 176 -8.19 2.94 17.79
C LYS A 176 -7.55 2.07 16.70
N ALA A 177 -6.88 0.99 17.09
CA ALA A 177 -6.26 0.05 16.16
C ALA A 177 -7.29 -0.57 15.22
N PHE A 178 -8.43 -1.03 15.76
CA PHE A 178 -9.53 -1.56 14.96
C PHE A 178 -10.08 -0.53 13.96
N GLY A 179 -10.36 0.70 14.41
CA GLY A 179 -10.82 1.80 13.57
C GLY A 179 -9.82 2.17 12.47
N ALA A 180 -8.52 2.24 12.80
CA ALA A 180 -7.45 2.39 11.83
C ALA A 180 -7.45 1.27 10.79
N GLY A 181 -7.66 0.02 11.25
CA GLY A 181 -7.79 -1.14 10.38
C GLY A 181 -8.98 -1.04 9.42
N LEU A 182 -10.14 -0.57 9.89
CA LEU A 182 -11.31 -0.33 9.04
C LEU A 182 -10.99 0.70 7.93
N LEU A 183 -10.38 1.83 8.29
CA LEU A 183 -10.07 2.91 7.34
C LEU A 183 -9.00 2.48 6.32
N ILE A 184 -7.90 1.85 6.77
CA ILE A 184 -6.87 1.34 5.86
C ILE A 184 -7.44 0.24 4.97
N GLY A 185 -8.24 -0.66 5.54
CA GLY A 185 -8.87 -1.73 4.78
C GLY A 185 -9.85 -1.20 3.74
N ARG A 186 -10.60 -0.16 4.08
CA ARG A 186 -11.51 0.55 3.17
C ARG A 186 -10.76 1.13 1.97
N GLU A 187 -9.64 1.76 2.23
CA GLU A 187 -8.92 2.50 1.21
C GLU A 187 -8.05 1.60 0.34
N ALA A 188 -7.59 0.48 0.89
CA ALA A 188 -7.02 -0.62 0.10
C ALA A 188 -8.03 -1.13 -0.95
N LEU A 189 -9.33 -1.23 -0.65
CA LEU A 189 -10.37 -1.58 -1.65
C LEU A 189 -10.51 -0.50 -2.73
N LEU A 190 -10.33 0.77 -2.37
CA LEU A 190 -10.36 1.89 -3.30
C LEU A 190 -9.08 1.97 -4.14
N GLY A 191 -8.04 1.21 -3.81
CA GLY A 191 -6.74 1.24 -4.49
C GLY A 191 -5.88 2.43 -4.07
N LYS A 192 -6.14 3.01 -2.90
CA LYS A 192 -5.31 4.07 -2.32
C LYS A 192 -4.38 3.45 -1.28
N SER A 193 -3.07 3.58 -1.50
CA SER A 193 -2.02 3.05 -0.62
C SER A 193 -1.52 4.07 0.40
N GLU A 194 -1.63 5.37 0.11
CA GLU A 194 -1.06 6.45 0.91
C GLU A 194 -2.16 7.29 1.54
N ILE A 195 -2.49 6.98 2.79
CA ILE A 195 -3.51 7.71 3.52
C ILE A 195 -3.00 8.09 4.89
N ALA A 196 -3.03 9.38 5.14
CA ALA A 196 -2.82 9.92 6.46
C ALA A 196 -3.97 9.47 7.36
N LEU A 197 -3.67 8.58 8.31
CA LEU A 197 -4.58 8.26 9.40
C LEU A 197 -4.83 9.54 10.21
N PRO A 198 -6.09 9.86 10.56
CA PRO A 198 -6.35 10.97 11.47
C PRO A 198 -5.67 10.77 12.81
N THR A 199 -5.29 11.87 13.47
CA THR A 199 -4.53 11.85 14.73
C THR A 199 -5.13 10.94 15.80
N LEU A 200 -6.47 10.85 15.84
CA LEU A 200 -7.20 9.99 16.79
C LEU A 200 -6.94 8.48 16.60
N LEU A 201 -6.60 8.07 15.37
CA LEU A 201 -6.34 6.69 14.96
C LEU A 201 -4.85 6.38 14.82
N LEU A 202 -3.97 7.32 15.13
CA LEU A 202 -2.53 7.06 15.11
C LEU A 202 -2.14 6.08 16.24
N PRO A 203 -1.15 5.21 15.99
CA PRO A 203 -0.55 4.41 17.05
C PRO A 203 0.04 5.31 18.16
N PRO A 204 0.29 4.76 19.37
CA PRO A 204 1.01 5.48 20.42
C PRO A 204 2.34 6.04 19.90
N ALA A 205 2.73 7.23 20.36
CA ALA A 205 3.78 8.07 19.75
C ALA A 205 5.18 7.43 19.60
N ALA A 206 5.44 6.29 20.23
CA ALA A 206 6.70 5.55 20.09
C ALA A 206 6.75 4.65 18.83
N GLU A 207 5.61 4.37 18.20
CA GLU A 207 5.52 3.39 17.11
C GLU A 207 5.00 4.02 15.81
N GLU A 208 5.65 3.68 14.70
CA GLU A 208 5.28 4.19 13.37
C GLU A 208 4.09 3.42 12.75
N SER A 209 3.76 2.24 13.26
CA SER A 209 2.76 1.35 12.64
C SER A 209 2.05 0.46 13.65
N TRP A 210 0.72 0.37 13.54
CA TRP A 210 -0.10 -0.58 14.30
C TRP A 210 0.35 -2.04 14.16
N LEU A 211 1.00 -2.40 13.04
CA LEU A 211 1.52 -3.74 12.81
C LEU A 211 2.73 -4.10 13.70
N LYS A 212 3.40 -3.10 14.28
CA LYS A 212 4.51 -3.27 15.23
C LYS A 212 4.03 -3.29 16.69
N THR A 213 2.79 -2.86 16.94
CA THR A 213 2.22 -2.75 18.29
C THR A 213 1.63 -4.08 18.76
N GLU A 214 1.40 -4.21 20.07
CA GLU A 214 0.60 -5.30 20.63
C GLU A 214 -0.87 -5.31 20.12
N TRP A 215 -1.36 -4.19 19.60
CA TRP A 215 -2.72 -4.01 19.09
C TRP A 215 -2.87 -4.43 17.62
N LYS A 216 -1.80 -4.99 17.01
CA LYS A 216 -1.80 -5.57 15.66
C LYS A 216 -3.03 -6.45 15.37
N PRO A 217 -3.45 -7.38 16.26
CA PRO A 217 -4.61 -8.23 15.96
C PRO A 217 -5.90 -7.45 15.77
N TYR A 218 -6.11 -6.36 16.52
CA TYR A 218 -7.27 -5.48 16.36
C TYR A 218 -7.23 -4.72 15.04
N PHE A 219 -6.06 -4.23 14.66
CA PHE A 219 -5.85 -3.58 13.36
C PHE A 219 -6.12 -4.52 12.19
N GLU A 220 -5.55 -5.72 12.20
CA GLU A 220 -5.78 -6.74 11.16
C GLU A 220 -7.25 -7.19 11.13
N LEU A 221 -7.90 -7.29 12.29
CA LEU A 221 -9.33 -7.59 12.39
C LEU A 221 -10.19 -6.53 11.70
N GLY A 222 -9.88 -5.24 11.88
CA GLY A 222 -10.58 -4.14 11.22
C GLY A 222 -10.48 -4.27 9.70
N ARG A 223 -9.25 -4.46 9.20
CA ARG A 223 -9.00 -4.68 7.77
C ARG A 223 -9.79 -5.89 7.24
N TRP A 224 -9.62 -7.04 7.87
CA TRP A 224 -10.30 -8.28 7.47
C TRP A 224 -11.83 -8.16 7.48
N THR A 225 -12.40 -7.46 8.46
CA THR A 225 -13.85 -7.21 8.55
C THR A 225 -14.37 -6.44 7.34
N VAL A 226 -13.67 -5.39 6.91
CA VAL A 226 -14.05 -4.59 5.73
C VAL A 226 -13.92 -5.41 4.45
N LEU A 227 -12.84 -6.17 4.30
CA LEU A 227 -12.64 -7.04 3.14
C LEU A 227 -13.76 -8.07 3.03
N LEU A 228 -14.00 -8.84 4.11
CA LEU A 228 -14.98 -9.91 4.09
C LEU A 228 -16.42 -9.38 3.95
N TRP A 229 -16.71 -8.24 4.59
CA TRP A 229 -18.00 -7.58 4.43
C TRP A 229 -18.21 -7.18 2.97
N THR A 230 -17.20 -6.58 2.35
CA THR A 230 -17.24 -6.18 0.94
C THR A 230 -17.40 -7.39 0.03
N ALA A 231 -16.59 -8.43 0.20
CA ALA A 231 -16.67 -9.68 -0.55
C ALA A 231 -18.07 -10.34 -0.44
N SER A 232 -18.71 -10.26 0.73
CA SER A 232 -20.05 -10.81 0.96
C SER A 232 -21.17 -10.06 0.23
N GLN A 233 -20.95 -8.80 -0.16
CA GLN A 233 -21.94 -7.99 -0.89
C GLN A 233 -22.09 -8.42 -2.34
N PHE A 234 -21.01 -8.93 -2.93
CA PHE A 234 -21.00 -9.26 -4.35
C PHE A 234 -21.44 -10.70 -4.57
N ARG A 235 -22.39 -10.87 -5.49
CA ARG A 235 -22.87 -12.20 -5.93
C ARG A 235 -21.85 -12.93 -6.81
N ARG A 236 -20.68 -12.34 -7.08
CA ARG A 236 -19.66 -12.97 -7.91
C ARG A 236 -19.08 -14.22 -7.26
N ASN A 237 -18.64 -15.12 -8.14
CA ASN A 237 -17.85 -16.28 -7.80
C ASN A 237 -16.41 -15.84 -7.55
N LEU A 238 -16.13 -15.30 -6.37
CA LEU A 238 -14.76 -15.29 -5.88
C LEU A 238 -14.25 -16.74 -5.86
N PRO A 239 -12.98 -16.98 -6.23
CA PRO A 239 -12.45 -18.33 -6.31
C PRO A 239 -12.56 -19.02 -4.95
N LEU A 240 -12.74 -20.35 -4.95
CA LEU A 240 -12.90 -21.11 -3.70
C LEU A 240 -11.71 -20.87 -2.76
N THR A 241 -10.51 -20.77 -3.33
CA THR A 241 -9.25 -20.46 -2.64
C THR A 241 -9.31 -19.16 -1.85
N PHE A 242 -10.02 -18.13 -2.32
CA PHE A 242 -10.19 -16.89 -1.56
C PHE A 242 -10.91 -17.15 -0.22
N TRP A 243 -11.95 -17.98 -0.24
CA TRP A 243 -12.74 -18.30 0.97
C TRP A 243 -11.98 -19.23 1.92
N ASP A 244 -11.14 -20.13 1.38
CA ASP A 244 -10.20 -20.92 2.18
C ASP A 244 -9.19 -20.01 2.89
N GLU A 245 -8.59 -19.06 2.16
CA GLU A 245 -7.68 -18.05 2.75
C GLU A 245 -8.39 -17.21 3.82
N GLN A 246 -9.67 -16.83 3.61
CA GLN A 246 -10.42 -16.08 4.64
C GLN A 246 -10.69 -16.91 5.90
N ARG A 247 -10.88 -18.22 5.78
CA ARG A 247 -11.00 -19.14 6.93
C ARG A 247 -9.68 -19.26 7.68
N GLU A 248 -8.57 -19.33 6.96
CA GLU A 248 -7.24 -19.38 7.58
C GLU A 248 -6.93 -18.08 8.34
N ILE A 249 -7.17 -16.90 7.73
CA ILE A 249 -7.00 -15.60 8.40
C ILE A 249 -7.90 -15.52 9.63
N PHE A 250 -9.14 -16.00 9.54
CA PHE A 250 -10.05 -16.07 10.69
C PHE A 250 -9.47 -16.93 11.83
N SER A 251 -8.94 -18.11 11.54
CA SER A 251 -8.32 -18.98 12.53
C SER A 251 -7.12 -18.31 13.21
N GLN A 252 -6.26 -17.62 12.44
CA GLN A 252 -5.12 -16.88 12.98
C GLN A 252 -5.57 -15.73 13.90
N LEU A 253 -6.55 -14.92 13.46
CA LEU A 253 -7.11 -13.85 14.27
C LEU A 253 -7.76 -14.39 15.55
N LYS A 254 -8.58 -15.44 15.44
CA LYS A 254 -9.23 -16.09 16.59
C LYS A 254 -8.18 -16.58 17.60
N ALA A 255 -7.12 -17.25 17.14
CA ALA A 255 -6.03 -17.70 18.01
C ALA A 255 -5.34 -16.53 18.74
N ALA A 256 -5.08 -15.41 18.05
CA ALA A 256 -4.52 -14.22 18.66
C ALA A 256 -5.43 -13.63 19.75
N PHE A 257 -6.76 -13.62 19.54
CA PHE A 257 -7.70 -13.15 20.56
C PHE A 257 -7.88 -14.12 21.71
N VAL A 258 -7.82 -15.44 21.48
CA VAL A 258 -7.79 -16.45 22.56
C VAL A 258 -6.59 -16.20 23.47
N ALA A 259 -5.40 -16.02 22.90
CA ALA A 259 -4.17 -15.76 23.66
C ALA A 259 -4.22 -14.47 24.51
N ARG A 260 -4.97 -13.46 24.07
CA ARG A 260 -5.17 -12.20 24.81
C ARG A 260 -6.35 -12.22 25.77
N SER A 261 -7.29 -13.16 25.62
CA SER A 261 -8.58 -13.13 26.31
C SER A 261 -8.47 -13.20 27.84
N GLU A 262 -7.40 -13.80 28.38
CA GLU A 262 -7.20 -13.86 29.83
C GLU A 262 -7.04 -12.48 30.45
N THR A 263 -6.29 -11.59 29.79
CA THR A 263 -5.85 -10.29 30.31
C THR A 263 -6.58 -9.09 29.68
N ASP A 264 -7.22 -9.28 28.52
CA ASP A 264 -7.86 -8.24 27.74
C ASP A 264 -9.38 -8.47 27.63
N ASN A 265 -10.15 -7.61 28.31
CA ASN A 265 -11.62 -7.69 28.29
C ASN A 265 -12.22 -7.37 26.91
N ASP A 266 -11.55 -6.55 26.10
CA ASP A 266 -12.01 -6.30 24.73
C ASP A 266 -11.75 -7.53 23.85
N ALA A 267 -10.67 -8.27 24.10
CA ALA A 267 -10.39 -9.52 23.39
C ALA A 267 -11.45 -10.59 23.69
N LYS A 268 -11.93 -10.70 24.95
CA LYS A 268 -13.05 -11.57 25.32
C LYS A 268 -14.33 -11.23 24.53
N LYS A 269 -14.66 -9.93 24.42
CA LYS A 269 -15.83 -9.48 23.66
C LYS A 269 -15.68 -9.78 22.18
N VAL A 270 -14.51 -9.53 21.60
CA VAL A 270 -14.20 -9.86 20.20
C VAL A 270 -14.35 -11.35 19.96
N LEU A 271 -13.75 -12.19 20.81
CA LEU A 271 -13.82 -13.64 20.69
C LEU A 271 -15.26 -14.13 20.70
N SER A 272 -16.09 -13.61 21.60
CA SER A 272 -17.52 -13.91 21.62
C SER A 272 -18.23 -13.54 20.31
N GLN A 273 -17.89 -12.42 19.68
CA GLN A 273 -18.45 -12.06 18.36
C GLN A 273 -17.96 -13.01 17.26
N LEU A 274 -16.67 -13.34 17.25
CA LEU A 274 -16.08 -14.23 16.25
C LEU A 274 -16.72 -15.62 16.29
N GLU A 275 -16.80 -16.22 17.47
CA GLU A 275 -17.31 -17.58 17.65
C GLU A 275 -18.83 -17.66 17.44
N ASN A 276 -19.59 -16.74 18.04
CA ASN A 276 -21.03 -16.86 18.06
C ASN A 276 -21.73 -16.24 16.86
N LYS A 277 -21.08 -15.30 16.16
CA LYS A 277 -21.71 -14.51 15.08
C LYS A 277 -21.03 -14.67 13.73
N ILE A 278 -19.73 -14.94 13.68
CA ILE A 278 -18.99 -14.94 12.40
C ILE A 278 -18.68 -16.36 11.94
N GLU A 279 -18.06 -17.18 12.79
CA GLU A 279 -17.65 -18.56 12.49
C GLU A 279 -18.76 -19.43 11.87
N PRO A 280 -20.01 -19.45 12.40
CA PRO A 280 -21.06 -20.32 11.88
C PRO A 280 -21.52 -19.96 10.47
N HIS A 281 -21.24 -18.73 10.02
CA HIS A 281 -21.58 -18.25 8.69
C HIS A 281 -20.38 -18.33 7.75
N LEU A 282 -19.17 -18.09 8.25
CA LEU A 282 -17.94 -18.23 7.47
C LEU A 282 -17.72 -19.67 7.00
N ALA A 283 -18.05 -20.65 7.84
CA ALA A 283 -17.98 -22.08 7.51
C ALA A 283 -18.93 -22.49 6.36
N LYS A 284 -19.98 -21.71 6.10
CA LYS A 284 -21.01 -22.01 5.07
C LYS A 284 -20.69 -21.37 3.70
N LEU A 285 -19.66 -20.53 3.63
CA LEU A 285 -19.24 -19.88 2.39
C LEU A 285 -18.49 -20.86 1.47
N PRO A 286 -18.64 -20.72 0.13
CA PRO A 286 -19.35 -19.64 -0.58
C PRO A 286 -20.85 -19.86 -0.77
N THR A 287 -21.36 -21.05 -0.46
CA THR A 287 -22.68 -21.55 -0.88
C THR A 287 -23.83 -20.82 -0.18
N ASP A 288 -23.77 -20.76 1.16
CA ASP A 288 -24.82 -20.18 2.01
C ASP A 288 -24.24 -19.24 3.06
N GLY A 289 -25.09 -18.40 3.66
CA GLY A 289 -24.69 -17.59 4.82
C GLY A 289 -24.08 -16.23 4.51
N LYS A 290 -23.81 -15.87 3.24
CA LYS A 290 -23.32 -14.52 2.85
C LYS A 290 -24.15 -13.39 3.46
N ARG A 291 -25.48 -13.49 3.43
CA ARG A 291 -26.40 -12.48 3.99
C ARG A 291 -26.23 -12.34 5.51
N ALA A 292 -26.19 -13.45 6.24
CA ALA A 292 -26.09 -13.45 7.69
C ALA A 292 -24.70 -12.96 8.14
N LEU A 293 -23.65 -13.44 7.47
CA LEU A 293 -22.28 -12.97 7.65
C LEU A 293 -22.17 -11.47 7.47
N ARG A 294 -22.70 -10.94 6.36
CA ARG A 294 -22.73 -9.49 6.09
C ARG A 294 -23.38 -8.68 7.20
N ILE A 295 -24.53 -9.15 7.71
CA ILE A 295 -25.25 -8.48 8.80
C ILE A 295 -24.40 -8.49 10.07
N ASN A 296 -23.77 -9.61 10.40
CA ASN A 296 -22.97 -9.75 11.62
C ASN A 296 -21.65 -8.98 11.53
N LEU A 297 -20.95 -8.99 10.39
CA LEU A 297 -19.78 -8.14 10.15
C LEU A 297 -20.14 -6.66 10.25
N LYS A 298 -21.30 -6.25 9.71
CA LYS A 298 -21.80 -4.88 9.85
C LYS A 298 -22.01 -4.51 11.32
N LYS A 299 -22.63 -5.40 12.12
CA LYS A 299 -22.79 -5.21 13.56
C LYS A 299 -21.46 -5.16 14.30
N MET A 300 -20.49 -5.99 13.91
CA MET A 300 -19.17 -6.03 14.53
C MET A 300 -18.38 -4.74 14.29
N MET A 301 -18.44 -4.17 13.07
CA MET A 301 -17.90 -2.83 12.78
C MET A 301 -18.50 -1.76 13.69
N PHE A 302 -19.78 -1.89 14.10
CA PHE A 302 -20.44 -0.97 15.05
C PHE A 302 -20.25 -1.31 16.52
N PHE A 303 -19.84 -2.53 16.83
CA PHE A 303 -19.69 -2.97 18.21
C PHE A 303 -18.33 -2.57 18.77
N LEU A 304 -17.30 -2.64 17.92
CA LEU A 304 -15.92 -2.29 18.28
C LEU A 304 -15.58 -0.83 17.96
N ALA A 305 -16.37 -0.19 17.10
CA ALA A 305 -16.42 1.27 17.01
C ALA A 305 -17.43 1.75 18.07
N PRO A 306 -17.06 2.63 19.03
CA PRO A 306 -17.91 2.93 20.16
C PRO A 306 -19.24 3.59 19.78
N ARG A 307 -20.17 3.63 20.74
CA ARG A 307 -21.47 4.26 20.53
C ARG A 307 -21.33 5.77 20.62
N SER A 308 -21.87 6.46 19.62
CA SER A 308 -22.27 7.85 19.81
C SER A 308 -23.47 7.89 20.76
N PRO A 309 -23.41 8.62 21.88
CA PRO A 309 -24.51 8.67 22.85
C PRO A 309 -25.77 9.39 22.35
N ASN A 310 -25.71 10.09 21.20
CA ASN A 310 -26.79 10.97 20.73
C ASN A 310 -27.71 10.38 19.65
N LEU A 311 -27.62 9.08 19.36
CA LEU A 311 -28.49 8.42 18.37
C LEU A 311 -29.46 7.45 19.06
N GLU A 312 -30.49 8.01 19.70
CA GLU A 312 -31.73 7.26 19.98
C GLU A 312 -32.44 6.96 18.66
N TYR A 313 -32.64 5.68 18.38
CA TYR A 313 -33.19 5.19 17.14
C TYR A 313 -34.71 5.41 17.06
N LYS A 314 -35.17 6.14 16.04
CA LYS A 314 -36.43 5.79 15.37
C LYS A 314 -36.10 4.68 14.36
N LEU A 315 -36.60 3.47 14.65
CA LEU A 315 -36.60 2.32 13.74
C LEU A 315 -37.71 2.47 12.69
#